data_AF-A0A2S8YVH5-F1
#
_entry.id   AF-A0A2S8YVH5-F1
#
_cell.length_a   1.000
_cell.length_b   1.000
_cell.length_c   1.000
_cell.angle_alpha   90.00
_cell.angle_beta   90.00
_cell.angle_gamma   90.00
#
_symmetry.space_group_name_H-M   'P 1'
#
loop_
_entity.id
_entity.type
_entity.pdbx_description
1 polymer ?
#
loop_
_entity_poly.entity_id
_entity_poly.type
_entity_poly.pdbx_seq_one_letter_code
_entity_poly.pdbx_strand_id
1 'polypeptide(L)'
;MLMSKSAGVVLRLNGDVLRFKSKDELKDYLQSICRGWEWLINMTGAYQEVGKAIFRVYFYDPISVIRQEMEDSKISVYKLGSETSVFLLNDSDAGYLIAKTRREYDDVTAALAILYLSKYTRSLVARDERISEFAISDRLTFERSVAIQIAISLQGFSSIGADARSALMLETLDRFVSHADLATDAVNTYVTDISESTQSAKRDLDSLGDSLKNAYIRRRKRYSAYLLNARNSARTAFTDAVDSFESAKTAYHDQVDLNASVQYWMVRKRNHSVFKVVWFFAVLMSMAVMFVSVMGYYGVGGAAGLSSAFGQYRQQSADGNGSSVGLVAALLPAAVSAQAGDPVQHSAQTEPADTASAVTTTPTHAVVPGAARSEVATAIADLAGVALLITLLGILIRITLRQFNTHSHLTLEAEERITFTKTYLALLNEGKLKSEEDRKLVLESLFRSTKSGTMDEIPFSSPVELIFKTISDKKAS
;
A
#
# COMPACT_ATOMS: atom_id res chain seq x y z
N MET A 1 44.95 108.73 -39.64
CA MET A 1 44.58 107.54 -38.83
C MET A 1 43.39 106.87 -39.51
N LEU A 2 43.66 106.07 -40.54
CA LEU A 2 42.63 105.32 -41.27
C LEU A 2 42.21 104.14 -40.41
N MET A 3 41.01 104.19 -39.83
CA MET A 3 40.44 103.01 -39.18
C MET A 3 40.23 101.93 -40.24
N SER A 4 41.09 100.92 -40.21
CA SER A 4 40.92 99.68 -40.96
C SER A 4 39.53 99.13 -40.65
N LYS A 5 38.59 99.25 -41.60
CA LYS A 5 37.31 98.54 -41.56
C LYS A 5 37.65 97.07 -41.42
N SER A 6 37.50 96.51 -40.21
CA SER A 6 37.62 95.07 -40.02
C SER A 6 36.65 94.41 -40.99
N ALA A 7 37.17 93.50 -41.82
CA ALA A 7 36.33 92.72 -42.72
C ALA A 7 35.40 91.87 -41.84
N GLY A 8 34.16 92.33 -41.68
CA GLY A 8 33.17 91.64 -40.86
C GLY A 8 32.94 90.21 -41.36
N VAL A 9 32.57 89.33 -40.44
CA VAL A 9 32.23 87.94 -40.75
C VAL A 9 30.78 87.89 -41.21
N VAL A 10 30.50 87.10 -42.23
CA VAL A 10 29.17 86.98 -42.84
C VAL A 10 28.71 85.52 -42.76
N LEU A 11 27.52 85.28 -42.24
CA LEU A 11 26.84 83.99 -42.28
C LEU A 11 25.66 84.10 -43.25
N ARG A 12 25.62 83.21 -44.25
CA ARG A 12 24.42 83.01 -45.07
C ARG A 12 23.57 81.92 -44.45
N LEU A 13 22.47 82.31 -43.82
CA LEU A 13 21.56 81.41 -43.11
C LEU A 13 20.27 81.27 -43.91
N ASN A 14 20.00 80.09 -44.48
CA ASN A 14 18.80 79.84 -45.30
C ASN A 14 18.58 80.81 -46.48
N GLY A 15 19.65 81.48 -46.95
CA GLY A 15 19.57 82.52 -47.98
C GLY A 15 19.76 83.94 -47.43
N ASP A 16 19.42 84.16 -46.16
CA ASP A 16 19.56 85.45 -45.49
C ASP A 16 21.01 85.75 -45.11
N VAL A 17 21.42 87.02 -45.20
CA VAL A 17 22.80 87.46 -44.94
C VAL A 17 22.90 88.12 -43.57
N LEU A 18 23.46 87.39 -42.59
CA LEU A 18 23.76 87.88 -41.26
C LEU A 18 25.22 88.36 -41.18
N ARG A 19 25.46 89.52 -40.55
CA ARG A 19 26.79 90.13 -40.44
C ARG A 19 27.21 90.24 -38.97
N PHE A 20 28.42 89.80 -38.68
CA PHE A 20 29.03 89.76 -37.35
C PHE A 20 30.33 90.57 -37.33
N LYS A 21 30.64 91.19 -36.19
CA LYS A 21 31.82 92.04 -36.00
C LYS A 21 33.10 91.20 -35.87
N SER A 22 32.99 90.01 -35.30
CA SER A 22 34.11 89.09 -35.07
C SER A 22 33.70 87.63 -35.27
N LYS A 23 34.71 86.74 -35.38
CA LYS A 23 34.49 85.28 -35.37
C LYS A 23 33.90 84.81 -34.03
N ASP A 24 34.28 85.46 -32.93
CA ASP A 24 33.76 85.12 -31.59
C ASP A 24 32.25 85.39 -31.49
N GLU A 25 31.78 86.51 -32.04
CA GLU A 25 30.35 86.85 -32.06
C GLU A 25 29.55 85.82 -32.88
N LEU A 26 30.09 85.36 -34.01
CA LEU A 26 29.49 84.27 -34.79
C LEU A 26 29.48 82.95 -34.00
N LYS A 27 30.56 82.64 -33.27
CA LYS A 27 30.66 81.41 -32.45
C LYS A 27 29.62 81.40 -31.33
N ASP A 28 29.43 82.53 -30.65
CA ASP A 28 28.42 82.72 -29.61
C ASP A 28 27.00 82.56 -30.17
N TYR A 29 26.74 83.15 -31.35
CA TYR A 29 25.47 83.00 -32.04
C TYR A 29 25.17 81.53 -32.40
N LEU A 30 26.12 80.83 -33.01
CA LEU A 30 25.99 79.41 -33.33
C LEU A 30 25.80 78.55 -32.07
N GLN A 31 26.44 78.91 -30.96
CA GLN A 31 26.24 78.23 -29.68
C GLN A 31 24.84 78.47 -29.11
N SER A 32 24.29 79.68 -29.24
CA SER A 32 22.92 80.00 -28.84
C SER A 32 21.90 79.13 -29.59
N ILE A 33 22.09 78.96 -30.91
CA ILE A 33 21.25 78.07 -31.73
C ILE A 33 21.32 76.63 -31.21
N CYS A 34 22.51 76.08 -30.96
CA CYS A 34 22.65 74.72 -30.39
C CYS A 34 21.89 74.57 -29.07
N ARG A 35 22.03 75.54 -28.15
CA ARG A 35 21.36 75.51 -26.83
C ARG A 35 19.85 75.46 -26.96
N GLY A 36 19.27 76.13 -27.96
CA GLY A 36 17.84 76.08 -28.25
C GLY A 36 17.29 74.67 -28.51
N TRP A 37 18.15 73.74 -28.96
CA TRP A 37 17.78 72.38 -29.32
C TRP A 37 18.32 71.31 -28.35
N GLU A 38 19.01 71.70 -27.27
CA GLU A 38 19.59 70.76 -26.28
C GLU A 38 18.55 69.89 -25.58
N TRP A 39 17.27 70.28 -25.58
CA TRP A 39 16.20 69.47 -25.01
C TRP A 39 16.05 68.10 -25.69
N LEU A 40 16.43 67.98 -26.97
CA LEU A 40 16.45 66.70 -27.69
C LEU A 40 17.41 65.69 -27.04
N ILE A 41 18.49 66.16 -26.42
CA ILE A 41 19.44 65.31 -25.69
C ILE A 41 18.80 64.73 -24.41
N ASN A 42 17.84 65.47 -23.85
CA ASN A 42 17.19 65.19 -22.58
C ASN A 42 15.80 64.54 -22.74
N MET A 43 15.47 64.01 -23.93
CA MET A 43 14.24 63.26 -24.14
C MET A 43 14.13 62.09 -23.15
N THR A 44 12.93 61.87 -22.63
CA THR A 44 12.70 60.90 -21.55
C THR A 44 12.66 59.45 -22.06
N GLY A 45 13.10 58.53 -21.19
CA GLY A 45 12.91 57.09 -21.37
C GLY A 45 13.63 56.48 -22.57
N ALA A 46 12.92 55.65 -23.33
CA ALA A 46 13.47 54.86 -24.43
C ALA A 46 13.93 55.69 -25.64
N TYR A 47 13.58 56.98 -25.71
CA TYR A 47 13.84 57.84 -26.87
C TYR A 47 15.05 58.75 -26.71
N GLN A 48 15.77 58.68 -25.58
CA GLN A 48 16.92 59.54 -25.32
C GLN A 48 18.03 59.41 -26.40
N GLU A 49 18.35 58.18 -26.79
CA GLU A 49 19.38 57.92 -27.80
C GLU A 49 18.98 58.41 -29.20
N VAL A 50 17.69 58.33 -29.52
CA VAL A 50 17.16 58.89 -30.77
C VAL A 50 17.19 60.41 -30.71
N GLY A 51 16.79 61.03 -29.60
CA GLY A 51 16.85 62.47 -29.41
C GLY A 51 18.27 63.02 -29.57
N LYS A 52 19.27 62.33 -29.02
CA LYS A 52 20.70 62.62 -29.26
C LYS A 52 21.08 62.49 -30.74
N ALA A 53 20.59 61.46 -31.43
CA ALA A 53 20.84 61.29 -32.87
C ALA A 53 20.21 62.43 -33.70
N ILE A 54 18.97 62.82 -33.41
CA ILE A 54 18.28 63.95 -34.05
C ILE A 54 19.07 65.25 -33.77
N PHE A 55 19.40 65.53 -32.51
CA PHE A 55 20.20 66.71 -32.16
C PHE A 55 21.50 66.78 -32.95
N ARG A 56 22.21 65.65 -33.01
CA ARG A 56 23.50 65.56 -33.67
C ARG A 56 23.39 65.80 -35.18
N VAL A 57 22.54 65.05 -35.85
CA VAL A 57 22.42 65.05 -37.33
C VAL A 57 21.88 66.38 -37.84
N TYR A 58 20.89 66.97 -37.15
CA TYR A 58 20.19 68.15 -37.65
C TYR A 58 20.79 69.48 -37.21
N PHE A 59 21.40 69.54 -36.02
CA PHE A 59 21.81 70.81 -35.43
C PHE A 59 23.32 70.84 -35.15
N TYR A 60 23.86 69.83 -34.47
CA TYR A 60 25.26 69.85 -34.06
C TYR A 60 26.24 69.72 -35.23
N ASP A 61 26.06 68.70 -36.09
CA ASP A 61 26.99 68.40 -37.18
C ASP A 61 27.06 69.54 -38.23
N PRO A 62 25.95 70.15 -38.68
CA PRO A 62 26.02 71.32 -39.57
C PRO A 62 26.75 72.52 -38.94
N ILE A 63 26.57 72.75 -37.64
CA ILE A 63 27.22 73.85 -36.92
C ILE A 63 28.71 73.55 -36.66
N SER A 64 29.08 72.29 -36.40
CA SER A 64 30.46 71.90 -36.15
C SER A 64 31.32 72.04 -37.40
N VAL A 65 30.78 71.75 -38.59
CA VAL A 65 31.45 72.00 -39.89
C VAL A 65 31.83 73.48 -40.03
N ILE A 66 30.90 74.40 -39.72
CA ILE A 66 31.17 75.84 -39.79
C ILE A 66 32.23 76.24 -38.76
N ARG A 67 32.17 75.71 -37.54
CA ARG A 67 33.19 75.98 -36.51
C ARG A 67 34.57 75.52 -36.94
N GLN A 68 34.67 74.35 -37.58
CA GLN A 68 35.93 73.84 -38.12
C GLN A 68 36.44 74.73 -39.27
N GLU A 69 35.56 75.12 -40.21
CA GLU A 69 35.91 76.07 -41.27
C GLU A 69 36.40 77.42 -40.71
N MET A 70 35.85 77.87 -39.57
CA MET A 70 36.29 79.09 -38.89
C MET A 70 37.71 78.99 -38.32
N GLU A 71 38.15 77.80 -37.91
CA GLU A 71 39.49 77.55 -37.38
C GLU A 71 40.51 77.41 -38.52
N ASP A 72 40.15 76.70 -39.59
CA ASP A 72 41.07 76.35 -40.67
C ASP A 72 41.24 77.48 -41.72
N SER A 73 40.24 78.37 -41.86
CA SER A 73 40.17 79.27 -43.01
C SER A 73 40.20 80.77 -42.69
N LYS A 74 40.81 81.54 -43.62
CA LYS A 74 40.70 83.01 -43.71
C LYS A 74 39.40 83.48 -44.38
N ILE A 75 38.46 82.56 -44.64
CA ILE A 75 37.19 82.86 -45.29
C ILE A 75 36.33 83.72 -44.36
N SER A 76 35.72 84.77 -44.91
CA SER A 76 34.82 85.67 -44.17
C SER A 76 33.33 85.35 -44.39
N VAL A 77 32.98 84.38 -45.24
CA VAL A 77 31.61 84.02 -45.59
C VAL A 77 31.35 82.53 -45.32
N TYR A 78 30.51 82.24 -44.33
CA TYR A 78 30.08 80.89 -43.97
C TYR A 78 28.64 80.65 -44.44
N LYS A 79 28.25 79.39 -44.67
CA LYS A 79 26.89 79.03 -45.10
C LYS A 79 26.29 78.02 -44.14
N LEU A 80 25.09 78.31 -43.63
CA LEU A 80 24.30 77.39 -42.81
C LEU A 80 22.92 77.23 -43.44
N GLY A 81 22.60 76.03 -43.91
CA GLY A 81 21.37 75.78 -44.67
C GLY A 81 21.35 76.43 -46.06
N SER A 82 20.25 76.21 -46.77
CA SER A 82 19.97 76.78 -48.09
C SER A 82 18.46 76.91 -48.29
N GLU A 83 18.02 77.55 -49.38
CA GLU A 83 16.59 77.63 -49.73
C GLU A 83 15.95 76.23 -49.89
N THR A 84 16.71 75.24 -50.35
CA THR A 84 16.23 73.86 -50.53
C THR A 84 16.45 72.98 -49.30
N SER A 85 17.34 73.39 -48.39
CA SER A 85 17.70 72.68 -47.16
C SER A 85 17.68 73.65 -45.98
N VAL A 86 16.47 74.10 -45.64
CA VAL A 86 16.25 75.09 -44.58
C VAL A 86 16.75 74.52 -43.24
N PHE A 87 17.68 75.23 -42.63
CA PHE A 87 18.16 74.99 -41.28
C PHE A 87 17.16 75.57 -40.27
N LEU A 88 16.75 74.77 -39.30
CA LEU A 88 15.70 75.16 -38.35
C LEU A 88 16.27 76.01 -37.22
N LEU A 89 15.81 77.25 -37.17
CA LEU A 89 16.11 78.20 -36.11
C LEU A 89 15.11 78.07 -34.95
N ASN A 90 15.58 78.14 -33.72
CA ASN A 90 14.73 78.05 -32.53
C ASN A 90 13.80 79.27 -32.36
N ASP A 91 14.19 80.43 -32.90
CA ASP A 91 13.45 81.69 -32.90
C ASP A 91 12.62 81.94 -34.17
N SER A 92 12.66 81.02 -35.14
CA SER A 92 11.77 81.07 -36.32
C SER A 92 10.34 80.67 -35.98
N ASP A 93 9.38 80.96 -36.87
CA ASP A 93 7.98 80.49 -36.74
C ASP A 93 7.88 78.97 -36.59
N ALA A 94 8.73 78.24 -37.32
CA ALA A 94 8.86 76.79 -37.18
C ALA A 94 9.39 76.43 -35.79
N GLY A 95 10.44 77.11 -35.30
CA GLY A 95 10.98 76.93 -33.96
C GLY A 95 9.95 77.16 -32.86
N TYR A 96 9.16 78.24 -32.99
CA TYR A 96 8.05 78.55 -32.08
C TYR A 96 6.99 77.46 -32.07
N LEU A 97 6.59 76.94 -33.24
CA LEU A 97 5.58 75.88 -33.28
C LEU A 97 6.12 74.58 -32.67
N ILE A 98 7.37 74.20 -32.95
CA ILE A 98 7.98 73.04 -32.29
C ILE A 98 8.01 73.21 -30.77
N ALA A 99 8.36 74.40 -30.27
CA ALA A 99 8.30 74.71 -28.84
C ALA A 99 6.88 74.65 -28.27
N LYS A 100 5.86 75.03 -29.06
CA LYS A 100 4.45 74.89 -28.68
C LYS A 100 4.01 73.43 -28.66
N THR A 101 4.29 72.67 -29.71
CA THR A 101 4.03 71.21 -29.80
C THR A 101 4.63 70.48 -28.62
N ARG A 102 5.87 70.83 -28.25
CA ARG A 102 6.55 70.27 -27.08
C ARG A 102 5.78 70.48 -25.78
N ARG A 103 5.22 71.67 -25.57
CA ARG A 103 4.44 72.00 -24.36
C ARG A 103 3.07 71.31 -24.32
N GLU A 104 2.45 71.09 -25.48
CA GLU A 104 1.09 70.55 -25.58
C GLU A 104 1.04 69.02 -25.72
N TYR A 105 2.02 68.42 -26.41
CA TYR A 105 2.01 67.02 -26.82
C TYR A 105 3.29 66.24 -26.47
N ASP A 106 4.17 66.82 -25.64
CA ASP A 106 5.43 66.25 -25.17
C ASP A 106 6.61 66.27 -26.17
N ASP A 107 7.81 65.96 -25.66
CA ASP A 107 9.09 65.99 -26.36
C ASP A 107 9.13 65.04 -27.57
N VAL A 108 8.48 63.87 -27.47
CA VAL A 108 8.43 62.85 -28.54
C VAL A 108 7.69 63.36 -29.77
N THR A 109 6.51 63.95 -29.56
CA THR A 109 5.70 64.51 -30.65
C THR A 109 6.41 65.69 -31.30
N ALA A 110 7.05 66.55 -30.52
CA ALA A 110 7.84 67.66 -31.03
C ALA A 110 9.04 67.19 -31.86
N ALA A 111 9.74 66.14 -31.41
CA ALA A 111 10.85 65.54 -32.16
C ALA A 111 10.38 64.94 -33.49
N LEU A 112 9.26 64.22 -33.50
CA LEU A 112 8.65 63.73 -34.74
C LEU A 112 8.24 64.89 -35.67
N ALA A 113 7.71 65.98 -35.14
CA ALA A 113 7.33 67.15 -35.93
C ALA A 113 8.54 67.76 -36.64
N ILE A 114 9.72 67.82 -35.99
CA ILE A 114 10.98 68.24 -36.64
C ILE A 114 11.30 67.36 -37.86
N LEU A 115 11.15 66.04 -37.73
CA LEU A 115 11.47 65.09 -38.81
C LEU A 115 10.56 65.30 -40.04
N TYR A 116 9.27 65.56 -39.81
CA TYR A 116 8.28 65.73 -40.88
C TYR A 116 8.20 67.13 -41.46
N LEU A 117 8.86 68.12 -40.84
CA LEU A 117 8.68 69.52 -41.17
C LEU A 117 9.09 69.89 -42.61
N SER A 118 10.19 69.34 -43.12
CA SER A 118 10.67 69.64 -44.48
C SER A 118 10.95 68.39 -45.31
N LYS A 119 11.06 68.55 -46.64
CA LYS A 119 11.50 67.46 -47.52
C LYS A 119 12.96 67.07 -47.24
N TYR A 120 13.80 68.06 -46.91
CA TYR A 120 15.19 67.84 -46.56
C TYR A 120 15.32 67.01 -45.28
N THR A 121 14.53 67.32 -44.24
CA THR A 121 14.57 66.57 -42.98
C THR A 121 14.16 65.12 -43.19
N ARG A 122 13.10 64.86 -43.95
CA ARG A 122 12.73 63.48 -44.31
C ARG A 122 13.84 62.71 -45.05
N SER A 123 14.65 63.38 -45.86
CA SER A 123 15.80 62.73 -46.52
C SER A 123 16.94 62.36 -45.56
N LEU A 124 17.07 63.10 -44.45
CA LEU A 124 18.06 62.84 -43.40
C LEU A 124 17.61 61.71 -42.47
N VAL A 125 16.31 61.45 -42.32
CA VAL A 125 15.77 60.29 -41.59
C VAL A 125 16.37 58.98 -42.12
N ALA A 126 16.57 58.86 -43.43
CA ALA A 126 17.14 57.67 -44.05
C ALA A 126 18.66 57.48 -43.79
N ARG A 127 19.35 58.48 -43.24
CA ARG A 127 20.81 58.42 -43.01
C ARG A 127 21.20 57.81 -41.66
N ASP A 128 20.30 57.84 -40.67
CA ASP A 128 20.53 57.24 -39.34
C ASP A 128 19.40 56.26 -39.05
N GLU A 129 19.75 54.98 -38.91
CA GLU A 129 18.81 53.88 -38.69
C GLU A 129 17.90 54.11 -37.48
N ARG A 130 18.43 54.71 -36.41
CA ARG A 130 17.68 54.97 -35.17
C ARG A 130 16.61 56.02 -35.37
N ILE A 131 16.90 57.04 -36.19
CA ILE A 131 15.93 58.08 -36.53
C ILE A 131 14.83 57.50 -37.43
N SER A 132 15.20 56.62 -38.36
CA SER A 132 14.25 55.92 -39.23
C SER A 132 13.32 54.99 -38.45
N GLU A 133 13.85 54.17 -37.54
CA GLU A 133 13.06 53.28 -36.69
C GLU A 133 12.10 54.08 -35.81
N PHE A 134 12.57 55.17 -35.21
CA PHE A 134 11.73 56.08 -34.42
C PHE A 134 10.60 56.70 -35.23
N ALA A 135 10.87 57.15 -36.46
CA ALA A 135 9.87 57.74 -37.33
C ALA A 135 8.77 56.75 -37.77
N ILE A 136 9.08 55.45 -37.83
CA ILE A 136 8.19 54.41 -38.34
C ILE A 136 7.56 53.55 -37.22
N SER A 137 8.00 53.68 -35.97
CA SER A 137 7.52 52.91 -34.82
C SER A 137 5.98 52.86 -34.68
N ASP A 138 5.42 51.65 -34.62
CA ASP A 138 3.97 51.42 -34.45
C ASP A 138 3.45 51.93 -33.10
N ARG A 139 4.33 51.95 -32.10
CA ARG A 139 4.01 52.47 -30.75
C ARG A 139 3.77 53.97 -30.74
N LEU A 140 4.28 54.68 -31.75
CA LEU A 140 4.19 56.13 -31.89
C LEU A 140 3.15 56.54 -32.93
N THR A 141 2.17 55.68 -33.23
CA THR A 141 1.21 55.96 -34.31
C THR A 141 0.40 57.23 -34.05
N PHE A 142 0.04 57.50 -32.79
CA PHE A 142 -0.68 58.71 -32.39
C PHE A 142 0.21 59.96 -32.48
N GLU A 143 1.39 59.93 -31.86
CA GLU A 143 2.35 61.04 -31.87
C GLU A 143 2.79 61.37 -33.29
N ARG A 144 2.97 60.35 -34.14
CA ARG A 144 3.29 60.49 -35.55
C ARG A 144 2.16 61.15 -36.34
N SER A 145 0.90 60.77 -36.13
CA SER A 145 -0.21 61.38 -36.87
C SER A 145 -0.36 62.86 -36.50
N VAL A 146 -0.25 63.20 -35.21
CA VAL A 146 -0.25 64.58 -34.71
C VAL A 146 0.93 65.36 -35.29
N ALA A 147 2.14 64.82 -35.22
CA ALA A 147 3.35 65.46 -35.76
C ALA A 147 3.25 65.72 -37.27
N ILE A 148 2.72 64.78 -38.05
CA ILE A 148 2.49 64.94 -39.50
C ILE A 148 1.46 66.06 -39.74
N GLN A 149 0.36 66.09 -38.99
CA GLN A 149 -0.65 67.13 -39.14
C GLN A 149 -0.09 68.52 -38.82
N ILE A 150 0.73 68.63 -37.78
CA ILE A 150 1.44 69.87 -37.40
C ILE A 150 2.40 70.28 -38.53
N ALA A 151 3.20 69.35 -39.06
CA ALA A 151 4.12 69.62 -40.15
C ALA A 151 3.41 70.05 -41.46
N ILE A 152 2.29 69.40 -41.81
CA ILE A 152 1.48 69.76 -42.98
C ILE A 152 0.87 71.15 -42.79
N SER A 153 0.35 71.45 -41.60
CA SER A 153 -0.21 72.78 -41.31
C SER A 153 0.84 73.88 -41.50
N LEU A 154 2.09 73.66 -41.05
CA LEU A 154 3.20 74.58 -41.28
C LEU A 154 3.55 74.78 -42.76
N GLN A 155 3.56 73.71 -43.55
CA GLN A 155 3.79 73.80 -44.98
C GLN A 155 2.70 74.64 -45.67
N GLY A 156 1.44 74.45 -45.29
CA GLY A 156 0.31 75.26 -45.78
C GLY A 156 0.43 76.73 -45.37
N PHE A 157 0.64 77.02 -44.10
CA PHE A 157 0.68 78.40 -43.58
C PHE A 157 1.86 79.23 -44.11
N SER A 158 3.02 78.62 -44.37
CA SER A 158 4.16 79.34 -44.95
C SER A 158 3.87 79.91 -46.35
N SER A 159 3.00 79.25 -47.13
CA SER A 159 2.54 79.74 -48.43
C SER A 159 1.36 80.72 -48.34
N ILE A 160 0.57 80.66 -47.25
CA ILE A 160 -0.65 81.46 -47.05
C ILE A 160 -0.36 82.78 -46.31
N GLY A 161 0.73 82.86 -45.53
CA GLY A 161 1.12 84.08 -44.81
C GLY A 161 1.35 85.32 -45.70
N ALA A 162 1.54 85.13 -47.01
CA ALA A 162 1.62 86.23 -47.97
C ALA A 162 0.25 86.76 -48.44
N ASP A 163 -0.85 86.02 -48.22
CA ASP A 163 -2.15 86.29 -48.86
C ASP A 163 -3.35 86.04 -47.91
N ALA A 164 -3.26 86.59 -46.70
CA ALA A 164 -4.20 86.42 -45.58
C ALA A 164 -5.63 86.99 -45.79
N ARG A 165 -6.08 87.19 -47.03
CA ARG A 165 -7.45 87.64 -47.37
C ARG A 165 -8.16 86.78 -48.42
N SER A 166 -7.61 85.64 -48.81
CA SER A 166 -8.19 84.84 -49.89
C SER A 166 -9.34 83.94 -49.39
N ALA A 167 -10.44 83.91 -50.15
CA ALA A 167 -11.63 83.07 -49.94
C ALA A 167 -11.29 81.57 -49.78
N LEU A 168 -10.12 81.15 -50.25
CA LEU A 168 -9.59 79.80 -50.12
C LEU A 168 -9.48 79.35 -48.66
N MET A 169 -9.13 80.26 -47.73
CA MET A 169 -9.00 79.90 -46.31
C MET A 169 -10.36 79.52 -45.69
N LEU A 170 -11.41 80.28 -46.03
CA LEU A 170 -12.77 80.00 -45.57
C LEU A 170 -13.28 78.66 -46.12
N GLU A 171 -12.99 78.37 -47.40
CA GLU A 171 -13.34 77.08 -48.01
C GLU A 171 -12.60 75.90 -47.35
N THR A 172 -11.31 76.05 -47.03
CA THR A 172 -10.58 75.00 -46.32
C THR A 172 -11.07 74.78 -44.89
N LEU A 173 -11.50 75.85 -44.21
CA LEU A 173 -12.06 75.76 -42.87
C LEU A 173 -13.42 75.05 -42.88
N ASP A 174 -14.27 75.37 -43.86
CA ASP A 174 -15.59 74.75 -44.03
C ASP A 174 -15.48 73.26 -44.32
N ARG A 175 -14.57 72.86 -45.22
CA ARG A 175 -14.26 71.45 -45.46
C ARG A 175 -13.73 70.77 -44.20
N PHE A 176 -12.85 71.41 -43.44
CA PHE A 176 -12.34 70.83 -42.21
C PHE A 176 -13.44 70.57 -41.18
N VAL A 177 -14.36 71.53 -40.98
CA VAL A 177 -15.51 71.38 -40.08
C VAL A 177 -16.41 70.24 -40.54
N SER A 178 -16.74 70.17 -41.83
CA SER A 178 -17.56 69.08 -42.39
C SER A 178 -16.92 67.70 -42.19
N HIS A 179 -15.60 67.59 -42.39
CA HIS A 179 -14.87 66.35 -42.13
C HIS A 179 -14.84 65.99 -40.63
N ALA A 180 -14.75 67.00 -39.75
CA ALA A 180 -14.79 66.79 -38.30
C ALA A 180 -16.17 66.29 -37.84
N ASP A 181 -17.25 66.80 -38.41
CA ASP A 181 -18.62 66.35 -38.11
C ASP A 181 -18.84 64.90 -38.57
N LEU A 182 -18.45 64.57 -39.81
CA LEU A 182 -18.52 63.20 -40.32
C LEU A 182 -17.68 62.22 -39.48
N ALA A 183 -16.50 62.63 -39.05
CA ALA A 183 -15.66 61.82 -38.17
C ALA A 183 -16.32 61.62 -36.81
N THR A 184 -16.96 62.65 -36.25
CA THR A 184 -17.67 62.58 -34.96
C THR A 184 -18.86 61.63 -35.04
N ASP A 185 -19.65 61.68 -36.11
CA ASP A 185 -20.78 60.76 -36.33
C ASP A 185 -20.34 59.31 -36.50
N ALA A 186 -19.27 59.08 -37.27
CA ALA A 186 -18.67 57.75 -37.42
C ALA A 186 -18.20 57.21 -36.06
N VAL A 187 -17.52 58.04 -35.25
CA VAL A 187 -17.09 57.66 -33.90
C VAL A 187 -18.29 57.32 -33.02
N ASN A 188 -19.37 58.11 -33.06
CA ASN A 188 -20.58 57.82 -32.27
C ASN A 188 -21.23 56.49 -32.66
N THR A 189 -21.25 56.16 -33.95
CA THR A 189 -21.76 54.86 -34.44
C THR A 189 -20.88 53.70 -33.97
N TYR A 190 -19.55 53.86 -34.03
CA TYR A 190 -18.65 52.84 -33.48
C TYR A 190 -18.83 52.64 -31.97
N VAL A 191 -19.06 53.71 -31.22
CA VAL A 191 -19.31 53.63 -29.77
C VAL A 191 -20.60 52.85 -29.49
N THR A 192 -21.68 53.08 -30.25
CA THR A 192 -22.94 52.33 -30.08
C THR A 192 -22.76 50.86 -30.42
N ASP A 193 -22.10 50.53 -31.53
CA ASP A 193 -21.88 49.14 -31.95
C ASP A 193 -21.03 48.37 -30.95
N ILE A 194 -19.97 49.00 -30.43
CA ILE A 194 -19.12 48.41 -29.40
C ILE A 194 -19.92 48.18 -28.10
N SER A 195 -20.78 49.13 -27.71
CA SER A 195 -21.63 49.00 -26.52
C SER A 195 -22.61 47.84 -26.64
N GLU A 196 -23.30 47.71 -27.78
CA GLU A 196 -24.24 46.61 -28.03
C GLU A 196 -23.53 45.25 -28.09
N SER A 197 -22.40 45.18 -28.81
CA SER A 197 -21.58 43.96 -28.87
C SER A 197 -21.10 43.54 -27.48
N THR A 198 -20.65 44.49 -26.66
CA THR A 198 -20.21 44.23 -25.28
C THR A 198 -21.36 43.73 -24.40
N GLN A 199 -22.56 44.30 -24.54
CA GLN A 199 -23.74 43.83 -23.80
C GLN A 199 -24.18 42.44 -24.23
N SER A 200 -24.14 42.12 -25.53
CA SER A 200 -24.45 40.79 -26.03
C SER A 200 -23.45 39.76 -25.51
N ALA A 201 -22.15 40.05 -25.64
CA ALA A 201 -21.09 39.17 -25.14
C ALA A 201 -21.20 38.92 -23.63
N LYS A 202 -21.62 39.94 -22.86
CA LYS A 202 -21.89 39.79 -21.42
C LYS A 202 -23.05 38.82 -21.15
N ARG A 203 -24.17 38.95 -21.87
CA ARG A 203 -25.32 38.03 -21.71
C ARG A 203 -24.95 36.59 -22.08
N ASP A 204 -24.16 36.42 -23.13
CA ASP A 204 -23.67 35.10 -23.55
C ASP A 204 -22.76 34.48 -22.48
N LEU A 205 -21.82 35.27 -21.93
CA LEU A 205 -20.97 34.85 -20.82
C LEU A 205 -21.76 34.45 -19.56
N ASP A 206 -22.77 35.24 -19.19
CA ASP A 206 -23.63 34.93 -18.04
C ASP A 206 -24.40 33.63 -18.27
N SER A 207 -24.96 33.43 -19.47
CA SER A 207 -25.68 32.20 -19.84
C SER A 207 -24.78 30.96 -19.84
N LEU A 208 -23.53 31.11 -20.32
CA LEU A 208 -22.53 30.05 -20.29
C LEU A 208 -22.16 29.71 -18.85
N GLY A 209 -21.97 30.73 -17.99
CA GLY A 209 -21.70 30.57 -16.57
C GLY A 209 -22.79 29.77 -15.85
N ASP A 210 -24.05 30.10 -16.08
CA ASP A 210 -25.19 29.36 -15.51
C ASP A 210 -25.29 27.93 -16.04
N SER A 211 -25.03 27.71 -17.33
CA SER A 211 -25.03 26.37 -17.93
C SER A 211 -23.94 25.47 -17.31
N LEU A 212 -22.73 26.01 -17.11
CA LEU A 212 -21.60 25.32 -16.49
C LEU A 212 -21.87 25.02 -15.03
N LYS A 213 -22.43 25.98 -14.28
CA LYS A 213 -22.86 25.79 -12.89
C LYS A 213 -23.87 24.65 -12.76
N ASN A 214 -24.89 24.64 -13.61
CA ASN A 214 -25.92 23.60 -13.61
C ASN A 214 -25.37 22.23 -14.05
N ALA A 215 -24.44 22.19 -15.01
CA ALA A 215 -23.73 20.97 -15.40
C ALA A 215 -22.88 20.42 -14.24
N TYR A 216 -22.16 21.29 -13.53
CA TYR A 216 -21.35 20.93 -12.36
C TYR A 216 -22.21 20.36 -11.23
N ILE A 217 -23.32 21.02 -10.87
CA ILE A 217 -24.25 20.53 -9.83
C ILE A 217 -24.79 19.14 -10.17
N ARG A 218 -25.22 18.93 -11.43
CA ARG A 218 -25.72 17.63 -11.90
C ARG A 218 -24.64 16.55 -11.83
N ARG A 219 -23.42 16.87 -12.27
CA ARG A 219 -22.27 15.95 -12.24
C ARG A 219 -21.87 15.60 -10.81
N ARG A 220 -21.83 16.58 -9.90
CA ARG A 220 -21.58 16.36 -8.47
C ARG A 220 -22.60 15.42 -7.85
N LYS A 221 -23.89 15.60 -8.12
CA LYS A 221 -24.97 14.73 -7.61
C LYS A 221 -24.83 13.28 -8.09
N ARG A 222 -24.46 13.08 -9.37
CA ARG A 222 -24.20 11.73 -9.90
C ARG A 222 -22.99 11.09 -9.22
N TYR A 223 -21.88 11.81 -9.12
CA TYR A 223 -20.67 11.27 -8.48
C TYR A 223 -20.88 10.96 -7.00
N SER A 224 -21.63 11.79 -6.26
CA SER A 224 -21.95 11.48 -4.88
C SER A 224 -22.81 10.21 -4.75
N ALA A 225 -23.75 9.97 -5.68
CA ALA A 225 -24.53 8.74 -5.69
C ALA A 225 -23.67 7.51 -6.03
N TYR A 226 -22.76 7.62 -7.00
CA TYR A 226 -21.80 6.55 -7.32
C TYR A 226 -20.88 6.24 -6.14
N LEU A 227 -20.34 7.25 -5.46
CA LEU A 227 -19.49 7.06 -4.27
C LEU A 227 -20.25 6.39 -3.12
N LEU A 228 -21.51 6.77 -2.90
CA LEU A 228 -22.35 6.16 -1.86
C LEU A 228 -22.64 4.69 -2.18
N ASN A 229 -23.01 4.39 -3.44
CA ASN A 229 -23.25 3.03 -3.89
C ASN A 229 -21.98 2.18 -3.80
N ALA A 230 -20.84 2.70 -4.25
CA ALA A 230 -19.55 2.01 -4.15
C ALA A 230 -19.17 1.71 -2.68
N ARG A 231 -19.39 2.67 -1.77
CA ARG A 231 -19.16 2.46 -0.33
C ARG A 231 -20.08 1.38 0.24
N ASN A 232 -21.36 1.38 -0.12
CA ASN A 232 -22.32 0.40 0.36
C ASN A 232 -21.96 -1.00 -0.19
N SER A 233 -21.66 -1.13 -1.48
CA SER A 233 -21.20 -2.38 -2.08
C SER A 233 -19.91 -2.90 -1.45
N ALA A 234 -18.94 -2.02 -1.17
CA ALA A 234 -17.70 -2.39 -0.49
C ALA A 234 -17.96 -2.86 0.95
N ARG A 235 -18.88 -2.21 1.67
CA ARG A 235 -19.26 -2.62 3.02
C ARG A 235 -19.94 -3.99 3.03
N THR A 236 -20.86 -4.23 2.10
CA THR A 236 -21.53 -5.53 1.94
C THR A 236 -20.52 -6.62 1.56
N ALA A 237 -19.64 -6.37 0.57
CA ALA A 237 -18.60 -7.34 0.22
C ALA A 237 -17.65 -7.63 1.38
N PHE A 238 -17.34 -6.64 2.21
CA PHE A 238 -16.53 -6.83 3.41
C PHE A 238 -17.25 -7.67 4.46
N THR A 239 -18.53 -7.40 4.75
CA THR A 239 -19.31 -8.21 5.70
C THR A 239 -19.45 -9.64 5.21
N ASP A 240 -19.77 -9.84 3.92
CA ASP A 240 -19.88 -11.17 3.32
C ASP A 240 -18.55 -11.95 3.40
N ALA A 241 -17.43 -11.25 3.20
CA ALA A 241 -16.10 -11.84 3.35
C ALA A 241 -15.80 -12.25 4.80
N VAL A 242 -16.14 -11.40 5.78
CA VAL A 242 -15.99 -11.72 7.21
C VAL A 242 -16.84 -12.93 7.58
N ASP A 243 -18.11 -12.96 7.18
CA ASP A 243 -19.02 -14.08 7.46
C ASP A 243 -18.51 -15.38 6.82
N SER A 244 -18.02 -15.30 5.58
CA SER A 244 -17.42 -16.46 4.88
C SER A 244 -16.16 -16.96 5.59
N PHE A 245 -15.34 -16.05 6.12
CA PHE A 245 -14.12 -16.39 6.84
C PHE A 245 -14.42 -17.05 8.19
N GLU A 246 -15.39 -16.51 8.94
CA GLU A 246 -15.86 -17.12 10.19
C GLU A 246 -16.44 -18.52 9.94
N SER A 247 -17.26 -18.69 8.90
CA SER A 247 -17.78 -20.00 8.52
C SER A 247 -16.69 -20.98 8.06
N ALA A 248 -15.66 -20.51 7.35
CA ALA A 248 -14.53 -21.35 6.98
C ALA A 248 -13.69 -21.75 8.20
N LYS A 249 -13.50 -20.83 9.15
CA LYS A 249 -12.78 -21.08 10.40
C LYS A 249 -13.49 -22.12 11.26
N THR A 250 -14.81 -22.04 11.40
CA THR A 250 -15.58 -23.05 12.15
C THR A 250 -15.51 -24.42 11.47
N ALA A 251 -15.71 -24.48 10.15
CA ALA A 251 -15.57 -25.73 9.39
C ALA A 251 -14.17 -26.35 9.54
N TYR A 252 -13.11 -25.53 9.55
CA TYR A 252 -11.76 -26.01 9.78
C TYR A 252 -11.56 -26.55 11.20
N HIS A 253 -12.04 -25.85 12.23
CA HIS A 253 -11.98 -26.34 13.61
C HIS A 253 -12.71 -27.69 13.77
N ASP A 254 -13.91 -27.81 13.21
CA ASP A 254 -14.67 -29.07 13.20
C ASP A 254 -13.87 -30.21 12.55
N GLN A 255 -13.21 -29.93 11.42
CA GLN A 255 -12.38 -30.91 10.72
C GLN A 255 -11.16 -31.32 11.55
N VAL A 256 -10.51 -30.38 12.25
CA VAL A 256 -9.37 -30.65 13.12
C VAL A 256 -9.79 -31.52 14.31
N ASP A 257 -10.89 -31.19 14.97
CA ASP A 257 -11.39 -31.94 16.14
C ASP A 257 -11.79 -33.37 15.76
N LEU A 258 -12.45 -33.54 14.61
CA LEU A 258 -12.78 -34.86 14.08
C LEU A 258 -11.53 -35.66 13.72
N ASN A 259 -10.52 -35.05 13.08
CA ASN A 259 -9.25 -35.72 12.80
C ASN A 259 -8.52 -36.14 14.09
N ALA A 260 -8.56 -35.31 15.14
CA ALA A 260 -8.01 -35.66 16.45
C ALA A 260 -8.70 -36.90 17.03
N SER A 261 -10.03 -37.02 16.87
CA SER A 261 -10.76 -38.22 17.30
C SER A 261 -10.35 -39.47 16.51
N VAL A 262 -10.12 -39.36 15.20
CA VAL A 262 -9.60 -40.48 14.38
C VAL A 262 -8.22 -40.89 14.85
N GLN A 263 -7.32 -39.93 15.11
CA GLN A 263 -5.97 -40.19 15.63
C GLN A 263 -6.02 -40.91 16.99
N TYR A 264 -6.88 -40.46 17.90
CA TYR A 264 -7.09 -41.10 19.19
C TYR A 264 -7.47 -42.59 19.04
N TRP A 265 -8.47 -42.89 18.20
CA TRP A 265 -8.91 -44.28 17.97
C TRP A 265 -7.87 -45.11 17.23
N MET A 266 -7.10 -44.52 16.30
CA MET A 266 -5.99 -45.22 15.64
C MET A 266 -4.90 -45.63 16.64
N VAL A 267 -4.50 -44.73 17.55
CA VAL A 267 -3.55 -45.05 18.63
C VAL A 267 -4.12 -46.12 19.54
N ARG A 268 -5.41 -46.02 19.91
CA ARG A 268 -6.08 -47.00 20.77
C ARG A 268 -6.19 -48.39 20.12
N LYS A 269 -6.54 -48.46 18.83
CA LYS A 269 -6.57 -49.68 18.02
C LYS A 269 -5.19 -50.33 18.01
N ARG A 270 -4.14 -49.54 17.75
CA ARG A 270 -2.74 -50.03 17.77
C ARG A 270 -2.40 -50.63 19.12
N ASN A 271 -2.67 -49.92 20.22
CA ASN A 271 -2.38 -50.42 21.56
C ASN A 271 -3.12 -51.74 21.85
N HIS A 272 -4.43 -51.81 21.58
CA HIS A 272 -5.19 -53.04 21.80
C HIS A 272 -4.78 -54.19 20.87
N SER A 273 -4.35 -53.91 19.64
CA SER A 273 -3.80 -54.93 18.74
C SER A 273 -2.49 -55.53 19.27
N VAL A 274 -1.61 -54.69 19.85
CA VAL A 274 -0.38 -55.15 20.51
C VAL A 274 -0.72 -56.00 21.73
N PHE A 275 -1.61 -55.53 22.60
CA PHE A 275 -2.03 -56.31 23.77
C PHE A 275 -2.72 -57.62 23.38
N LYS A 276 -3.53 -57.65 22.32
CA LYS A 276 -4.11 -58.89 21.79
C LYS A 276 -3.03 -59.91 21.45
N VAL A 277 -1.97 -59.50 20.75
CA VAL A 277 -0.85 -60.39 20.41
C VAL A 277 -0.12 -60.86 21.67
N VAL A 278 0.15 -59.96 22.62
CA VAL A 278 0.79 -60.30 23.91
C VAL A 278 -0.04 -61.33 24.68
N TRP A 279 -1.35 -61.12 24.83
CA TRP A 279 -2.22 -62.06 25.54
C TRP A 279 -2.41 -63.38 24.79
N PHE A 280 -2.39 -63.38 23.45
CA PHE A 280 -2.37 -64.61 22.67
C PHE A 280 -1.14 -65.46 22.99
N PHE A 281 0.05 -64.85 23.02
CA PHE A 281 1.26 -65.55 23.44
C PHE A 281 1.22 -65.97 24.90
N ALA A 282 0.60 -65.18 25.79
CA ALA A 282 0.40 -65.58 27.18
C ALA A 282 -0.50 -66.82 27.31
N VAL A 283 -1.57 -66.91 26.51
CA VAL A 283 -2.43 -68.11 26.43
C VAL A 283 -1.60 -69.31 25.95
N LEU A 284 -0.88 -69.18 24.83
CA LEU A 284 -0.01 -70.26 24.33
C LEU A 284 1.04 -70.69 25.34
N MET A 285 1.68 -69.74 26.02
CA MET A 285 2.66 -70.03 27.05
C MET A 285 2.02 -70.71 28.26
N SER A 286 0.83 -70.30 28.69
CA SER A 286 0.10 -70.96 29.77
C SER A 286 -0.30 -72.40 29.43
N MET A 287 -0.67 -72.67 28.17
CA MET A 287 -0.93 -74.03 27.67
C MET A 287 0.36 -74.87 27.66
N ALA A 288 1.49 -74.29 27.22
CA ALA A 288 2.78 -74.96 27.23
C ALA A 288 3.28 -75.26 28.66
N VAL A 289 3.15 -74.29 29.58
CA VAL A 289 3.46 -74.47 31.01
C VAL A 289 2.59 -75.58 31.58
N MET A 290 1.29 -75.60 31.27
CA MET A 290 0.42 -76.69 31.72
C MET A 290 0.90 -78.05 31.23
N PHE A 291 1.25 -78.18 29.95
CA PHE A 291 1.76 -79.42 29.40
C PHE A 291 3.08 -79.85 30.06
N VAL A 292 4.04 -78.93 30.21
CA VAL A 292 5.34 -79.20 30.84
C VAL A 292 5.20 -79.51 32.33
N SER A 293 4.32 -78.81 33.06
CA SER A 293 4.05 -79.07 34.48
C SER A 293 3.46 -80.46 34.68
N VAL A 294 2.48 -80.86 33.86
CA VAL A 294 1.90 -82.20 33.93
C VAL A 294 2.93 -83.26 33.54
N MET A 295 3.68 -83.04 32.46
CA MET A 295 4.75 -83.96 32.02
C MET A 295 5.85 -84.11 33.08
N GLY A 296 6.29 -83.01 33.67
CA GLY A 296 7.30 -82.99 34.74
C GLY A 296 6.80 -83.65 36.02
N TYR A 297 5.55 -83.41 36.40
CA TYR A 297 4.92 -84.07 37.55
C TYR A 297 4.94 -85.60 37.40
N TYR A 298 4.55 -86.12 36.23
CA TYR A 298 4.60 -87.57 35.97
C TYR A 298 6.03 -88.09 35.79
N GLY A 299 6.92 -87.30 35.18
CA GLY A 299 8.33 -87.69 34.98
C GLY A 299 9.11 -87.87 36.28
N VAL A 300 8.74 -87.16 37.35
CA VAL A 300 9.35 -87.29 38.68
C VAL A 300 8.71 -88.42 39.51
N GLY A 301 7.70 -89.12 38.99
CA GLY A 301 7.03 -90.24 39.67
C GLY A 301 5.83 -89.84 40.53
N GLY A 302 5.15 -88.74 40.19
CA GLY A 302 3.93 -88.30 40.88
C GLY A 302 4.19 -87.70 42.27
N ALA A 303 3.19 -87.72 43.15
CA ALA A 303 3.36 -87.27 44.54
C ALA A 303 4.20 -88.27 45.35
N ALA A 304 4.20 -89.56 44.98
CA ALA A 304 5.13 -90.54 45.57
C ALA A 304 6.59 -90.12 45.34
N GLY A 305 6.96 -89.79 44.10
CA GLY A 305 8.29 -89.29 43.76
C GLY A 305 8.63 -87.96 44.43
N LEU A 306 7.73 -86.99 44.43
CA LEU A 306 7.93 -85.71 45.12
C LEU A 306 8.10 -85.88 46.63
N SER A 307 7.34 -86.76 47.27
CA SER A 307 7.47 -87.03 48.72
C SER A 307 8.83 -87.64 49.06
N SER A 308 9.38 -88.49 48.19
CA SER A 308 10.72 -89.05 48.35
C SER A 308 11.82 -88.00 48.14
N ALA A 309 11.66 -87.11 47.16
CA ALA A 309 12.59 -86.01 46.90
C ALA A 309 12.60 -84.98 48.04
N PHE A 310 11.43 -84.61 48.57
CA PHE A 310 11.33 -83.77 49.76
C PHE A 310 11.86 -84.46 51.02
N GLY A 311 11.67 -85.79 51.12
CA GLY A 311 12.26 -86.62 52.18
C GLY A 311 13.78 -86.58 52.17
N GLN A 312 14.41 -86.78 51.01
CA GLN A 312 15.86 -86.67 50.83
C GLN A 312 16.39 -85.28 51.18
N TYR A 313 15.71 -84.21 50.74
CA TYR A 313 16.14 -82.85 51.07
C TYR A 313 16.02 -82.54 52.57
N ARG A 314 14.95 -83.01 53.24
CA ARG A 314 14.76 -82.86 54.68
C ARG A 314 15.80 -83.64 55.47
N GLN A 315 16.21 -84.81 55.00
CA GLN A 315 17.23 -85.64 55.65
C GLN A 315 18.64 -85.05 55.46
N GLN A 316 18.93 -84.49 54.29
CA GLN A 316 20.18 -83.77 54.01
C GLN A 316 20.30 -82.43 54.78
N SER A 317 19.17 -81.85 55.18
CA SER A 317 19.13 -80.66 56.04
C SER A 317 19.28 -80.99 57.54
N ALA A 318 19.08 -82.26 57.95
CA ALA A 318 19.16 -82.69 59.34
C ALA A 318 20.58 -83.13 59.76
N ASP A 319 21.41 -83.59 58.81
CA ASP A 319 22.78 -84.08 59.08
C ASP A 319 23.88 -83.02 58.84
N GLY A 320 23.53 -81.78 58.52
CA GLY A 320 24.47 -80.72 58.15
C GLY A 320 24.74 -79.69 59.25
N ASN A 321 25.74 -79.95 60.09
CA ASN A 321 26.43 -78.92 60.87
C ASN A 321 27.15 -77.95 59.91
N GLY A 322 26.67 -76.71 59.81
CA GLY A 322 27.42 -75.55 59.29
C GLY A 322 27.53 -75.42 57.77
N SER A 323 26.78 -74.43 57.22
CA SER A 323 27.07 -73.55 56.06
C SER A 323 25.81 -73.30 55.23
N SER A 324 24.93 -72.44 55.73
CA SER A 324 23.78 -71.93 54.98
C SER A 324 24.24 -70.96 53.89
N VAL A 325 24.49 -71.43 52.66
CA VAL A 325 24.56 -70.56 51.48
C VAL A 325 23.91 -71.25 50.28
N GLY A 326 22.83 -70.63 49.79
CA GLY A 326 22.62 -70.47 48.35
C GLY A 326 21.79 -71.52 47.63
N LEU A 327 20.45 -71.55 47.84
CA LEU A 327 19.55 -72.12 46.81
C LEU A 327 18.11 -71.58 46.81
N VAL A 328 17.87 -70.38 47.33
CA VAL A 328 16.58 -69.66 47.12
C VAL A 328 16.75 -68.43 46.21
N ALA A 329 17.98 -68.08 45.81
CA ALA A 329 18.27 -66.92 44.97
C ALA A 329 18.19 -67.19 43.44
N ALA A 330 17.86 -68.39 42.98
CA ALA A 330 18.05 -68.79 41.57
C ALA A 330 16.80 -68.76 40.68
N LEU A 331 15.62 -68.33 41.17
CA LEU A 331 14.37 -68.37 40.38
C LEU A 331 13.60 -67.04 40.26
N LEU A 332 14.23 -65.91 40.60
CA LEU A 332 13.66 -64.58 40.32
C LEU A 332 14.47 -63.89 39.21
N PRO A 333 13.91 -63.64 38.02
CA PRO A 333 14.55 -62.73 37.08
C PRO A 333 14.49 -61.30 37.65
N ALA A 334 15.66 -60.64 37.64
CA ALA A 334 15.83 -59.25 37.99
C ALA A 334 14.90 -58.37 37.14
N ALA A 335 13.82 -57.88 37.75
CA ALA A 335 12.96 -56.89 37.14
C ALA A 335 13.66 -55.52 37.17
N VAL A 336 13.76 -54.94 35.98
CA VAL A 336 14.41 -53.70 35.61
C VAL A 336 13.94 -52.51 36.47
N SER A 337 14.95 -51.79 36.97
CA SER A 337 14.88 -50.45 37.53
C SER A 337 14.65 -49.41 36.43
N ALA A 338 13.54 -48.68 36.49
CA ALA A 338 13.28 -47.35 35.91
C ALA A 338 11.88 -46.93 36.39
N GLN A 339 11.53 -45.71 36.80
CA GLN A 339 12.22 -44.44 37.01
C GLN A 339 11.22 -43.55 37.80
N ALA A 340 11.75 -42.59 38.54
CA ALA A 340 11.07 -41.69 39.47
C ALA A 340 9.91 -40.85 38.88
N GLY A 341 8.95 -40.50 39.74
CA GLY A 341 7.89 -39.53 39.46
C GLY A 341 6.79 -39.47 40.55
N ASP A 342 7.14 -38.92 41.72
CA ASP A 342 6.40 -38.09 42.69
C ASP A 342 4.87 -38.17 42.97
N PRO A 343 4.42 -37.67 44.15
CA PRO A 343 3.31 -38.25 44.90
C PRO A 343 2.02 -37.44 44.81
N VAL A 344 0.87 -38.11 44.98
CA VAL A 344 -0.37 -37.47 45.42
C VAL A 344 -1.07 -38.34 46.46
N GLN A 345 -1.28 -37.72 47.62
CA GLN A 345 -2.04 -38.18 48.77
C GLN A 345 -3.51 -38.44 48.42
N HIS A 346 -4.11 -39.46 49.04
CA HIS A 346 -5.34 -39.27 49.82
C HIS A 346 -5.67 -40.51 50.66
N SER A 347 -5.57 -40.33 51.98
CA SER A 347 -6.55 -40.70 53.02
C SER A 347 -7.52 -41.86 52.73
N ALA A 348 -7.53 -42.89 53.58
CA ALA A 348 -8.48 -42.96 54.71
C ALA A 348 -8.42 -44.31 55.45
N GLN A 349 -8.44 -44.20 56.78
CA GLN A 349 -9.09 -45.09 57.75
C GLN A 349 -8.74 -46.59 57.77
N THR A 350 -8.01 -46.95 58.83
CA THR A 350 -8.05 -48.27 59.44
C THR A 350 -8.46 -48.06 60.90
N GLU A 351 -9.54 -48.71 61.34
CA GLU A 351 -9.79 -49.02 62.74
C GLU A 351 -9.80 -50.54 62.92
N PRO A 352 -9.45 -51.04 64.12
CA PRO A 352 -8.93 -52.37 64.34
C PRO A 352 -9.99 -53.33 64.91
N ALA A 353 -9.74 -54.63 64.81
CA ALA A 353 -10.23 -55.58 65.80
C ALA A 353 -9.40 -56.87 65.78
N ASP A 354 -8.71 -57.06 66.90
CA ASP A 354 -8.22 -58.33 67.41
C ASP A 354 -9.27 -59.44 67.30
N THR A 355 -8.82 -60.67 67.04
CA THR A 355 -8.91 -61.75 68.05
C THR A 355 -8.30 -63.02 67.49
N ALA A 356 -7.11 -63.32 68.01
CA ALA A 356 -6.61 -64.68 68.08
C ALA A 356 -7.53 -65.48 69.00
N SER A 357 -7.86 -66.71 68.60
CA SER A 357 -8.27 -67.76 69.54
C SER A 357 -7.56 -69.03 69.12
N ALA A 358 -6.50 -69.30 69.88
CA ALA A 358 -5.80 -70.58 69.92
C ALA A 358 -6.74 -71.63 70.51
N VAL A 359 -6.99 -72.71 69.77
CA VAL A 359 -7.53 -73.95 70.33
C VAL A 359 -6.39 -74.96 70.40
N THR A 360 -5.89 -75.11 71.62
CA THR A 360 -5.06 -76.22 72.09
C THR A 360 -5.84 -77.52 71.96
N THR A 361 -5.31 -78.51 71.25
CA THR A 361 -5.61 -79.92 71.55
C THR A 361 -4.33 -80.74 71.61
N THR A 362 -4.22 -81.40 72.75
CA THR A 362 -3.17 -82.26 73.28
C THR A 362 -3.11 -83.62 72.55
N PRO A 363 -2.05 -84.40 72.77
CA PRO A 363 -1.64 -85.52 71.93
C PRO A 363 -2.32 -86.84 72.31
N THR A 364 -1.88 -87.90 71.63
CA THR A 364 -1.93 -89.32 72.04
C THR A 364 -3.15 -90.11 71.55
N HIS A 365 -2.97 -90.97 70.53
CA HIS A 365 -2.72 -92.39 70.71
C HIS A 365 -2.57 -93.12 69.36
N ALA A 366 -1.54 -93.96 69.29
CA ALA A 366 -1.18 -94.81 68.19
C ALA A 366 -2.14 -95.99 67.99
N VAL A 367 -2.44 -96.36 66.74
CA VAL A 367 -2.62 -97.75 66.29
C VAL A 367 -2.23 -97.85 64.81
N VAL A 368 -1.15 -98.58 64.53
CA VAL A 368 -0.77 -99.08 63.19
C VAL A 368 -1.66 -100.28 62.86
N PRO A 369 -2.34 -100.28 61.69
CA PRO A 369 -2.28 -101.47 60.86
C PRO A 369 -2.28 -101.17 59.35
N GLY A 370 -1.46 -101.90 58.60
CA GLY A 370 -1.78 -102.30 57.23
C GLY A 370 -1.07 -101.54 56.11
N ALA A 371 0.08 -102.09 55.69
CA ALA A 371 0.85 -101.68 54.51
C ALA A 371 0.06 -101.65 53.18
N ALA A 372 -1.17 -102.18 53.11
CA ALA A 372 -2.02 -102.14 51.91
C ALA A 372 -2.83 -100.83 51.75
N ARG A 373 -2.99 -100.01 52.80
CA ARG A 373 -3.68 -98.69 52.68
C ARG A 373 -2.77 -97.58 52.14
N SER A 374 -1.46 -97.79 52.15
CA SER A 374 -0.43 -96.85 51.70
C SER A 374 -0.45 -96.62 50.18
N GLU A 375 -0.64 -97.67 49.38
CA GLU A 375 -0.66 -97.57 47.92
C GLU A 375 -1.92 -96.85 47.40
N VAL A 376 -3.06 -97.10 48.05
CA VAL A 376 -4.32 -96.41 47.71
C VAL A 376 -4.26 -94.94 48.14
N ALA A 377 -3.71 -94.65 49.31
CA ALA A 377 -3.57 -93.26 49.79
C ALA A 377 -2.62 -92.43 48.91
N THR A 378 -1.51 -93.04 48.43
CA THR A 378 -0.57 -92.38 47.52
C THR A 378 -1.17 -92.18 46.13
N ALA A 379 -1.89 -93.16 45.58
CA ALA A 379 -2.61 -93.00 44.31
C ALA A 379 -3.70 -91.91 44.37
N ILE A 380 -4.42 -91.81 45.50
CA ILE A 380 -5.42 -90.76 45.70
C ILE A 380 -4.75 -89.38 45.85
N ALA A 381 -3.64 -89.29 46.57
CA ALA A 381 -2.88 -88.05 46.70
C ALA A 381 -2.28 -87.59 45.36
N ASP A 382 -1.79 -88.51 44.54
CA ASP A 382 -1.30 -88.24 43.19
C ASP A 382 -2.42 -87.67 42.30
N LEU A 383 -3.56 -88.34 42.28
CA LEU A 383 -4.72 -87.91 41.49
C LEU A 383 -5.24 -86.53 41.95
N ALA A 384 -5.32 -86.31 43.26
CA ALA A 384 -5.75 -85.04 43.84
C ALA A 384 -4.77 -83.90 43.53
N GLY A 385 -3.47 -84.16 43.62
CA GLY A 385 -2.42 -83.19 43.29
C GLY A 385 -2.45 -82.76 41.83
N VAL A 386 -2.59 -83.72 40.90
CA VAL A 386 -2.76 -83.42 39.46
C VAL A 386 -4.04 -82.64 39.21
N ALA A 387 -5.15 -83.03 39.83
CA ALA A 387 -6.43 -82.33 39.67
C ALA A 387 -6.36 -80.88 40.15
N LEU A 388 -5.70 -80.62 41.29
CA LEU A 388 -5.49 -79.25 41.79
C LEU A 388 -4.60 -78.45 40.84
N LEU A 389 -3.50 -79.05 40.35
CA LEU A 389 -2.58 -78.38 39.42
C LEU A 389 -3.27 -78.03 38.08
N ILE A 390 -4.04 -78.96 37.52
CA ILE A 390 -4.80 -78.73 36.28
C ILE A 390 -5.87 -77.65 36.50
N THR A 391 -6.59 -77.67 37.63
CA THR A 391 -7.63 -76.67 37.91
C THR A 391 -7.04 -75.26 38.09
N LEU A 392 -5.95 -75.13 38.83
CA LEU A 392 -5.24 -73.86 39.01
C LEU A 392 -4.76 -73.28 37.66
N LEU A 393 -4.09 -74.10 36.84
CA LEU A 393 -3.61 -73.67 35.53
C LEU A 393 -4.76 -73.42 34.54
N GLY A 394 -5.86 -74.17 34.66
CA GLY A 394 -7.09 -73.93 33.90
C GLY A 394 -7.71 -72.57 34.20
N ILE A 395 -7.70 -72.13 35.47
CA ILE A 395 -8.14 -70.78 35.86
C ILE A 395 -7.23 -69.72 35.21
N LEU A 396 -5.91 -69.93 35.18
CA LEU A 396 -4.96 -69.01 34.53
C LEU A 396 -5.20 -68.89 33.02
N ILE A 397 -5.42 -70.02 32.34
CA ILE A 397 -5.81 -70.04 30.92
C ILE A 397 -7.11 -69.26 30.72
N ARG A 398 -8.13 -69.43 31.59
CA ARG A 398 -9.40 -68.70 31.49
C ARG A 398 -9.21 -67.19 31.63
N ILE A 399 -8.40 -66.75 32.59
CA ILE A 399 -8.10 -65.32 32.79
C ILE A 399 -7.39 -64.74 31.56
N THR A 400 -6.34 -65.42 31.07
CA THR A 400 -5.59 -64.95 29.90
C THR A 400 -6.44 -64.95 28.62
N LEU A 401 -7.28 -65.97 28.41
CA LEU A 401 -8.22 -66.04 27.29
C LEU A 401 -9.28 -64.94 27.37
N ARG A 402 -9.79 -64.63 28.58
CA ARG A 402 -10.70 -63.50 28.79
C ARG A 402 -10.03 -62.18 28.39
N GLN A 403 -8.80 -61.94 28.83
CA GLN A 403 -8.05 -60.73 28.46
C GLN A 403 -7.80 -60.64 26.94
N PHE A 404 -7.45 -61.77 26.29
CA PHE A 404 -7.32 -61.83 24.84
C PHE A 404 -8.61 -61.45 24.13
N ASN A 405 -9.74 -62.04 24.53
CA ASN A 405 -11.06 -61.77 23.95
C ASN A 405 -11.47 -60.30 24.16
N THR A 406 -11.26 -59.75 25.36
CA THR A 406 -11.51 -58.34 25.66
C THR A 406 -10.69 -57.42 24.74
N HIS A 407 -9.38 -57.64 24.60
CA HIS A 407 -8.57 -56.82 23.71
C HIS A 407 -8.89 -57.01 22.22
N SER A 408 -9.32 -58.20 21.81
CA SER A 408 -9.79 -58.44 20.44
C SER A 408 -11.07 -57.65 20.14
N HIS A 409 -12.05 -57.66 21.05
CA HIS A 409 -13.27 -56.87 20.91
C HIS A 409 -12.96 -55.36 20.89
N LEU A 410 -12.12 -54.87 21.81
CA LEU A 410 -11.74 -53.45 21.85
C LEU A 410 -10.99 -53.01 20.58
N THR A 411 -10.22 -53.91 19.95
CA THR A 411 -9.55 -53.61 18.68
C THR A 411 -10.57 -53.46 17.54
N LEU A 412 -11.56 -54.36 17.47
CA LEU A 412 -12.62 -54.34 16.47
C LEU A 412 -13.51 -53.09 16.65
N GLU A 413 -13.89 -52.78 17.88
CA GLU A 413 -14.66 -51.58 18.21
C GLU A 413 -13.92 -50.29 17.80
N ALA A 414 -12.61 -50.21 18.09
CA ALA A 414 -11.81 -49.06 17.67
C ALA A 414 -11.74 -48.95 16.13
N GLU A 415 -11.69 -50.07 15.40
CA GLU A 415 -11.72 -50.12 13.95
C GLU A 415 -13.07 -49.67 13.35
N GLU A 416 -14.18 -50.11 13.93
CA GLU A 416 -15.52 -49.65 13.57
C GLU A 416 -15.63 -48.13 13.78
N ARG A 417 -15.19 -47.62 14.93
CA ARG A 417 -15.22 -46.17 15.23
C ARG A 417 -14.36 -45.37 14.24
N ILE A 418 -13.14 -45.82 13.92
CA ILE A 418 -12.31 -45.17 12.88
C ILE A 418 -13.05 -45.12 11.55
N THR A 419 -13.66 -46.23 11.14
CA THR A 419 -14.36 -46.33 9.85
C THR A 419 -15.57 -45.41 9.83
N PHE A 420 -16.39 -45.40 10.88
CA PHE A 420 -17.54 -44.51 10.97
C PHE A 420 -17.14 -43.03 11.03
N THR A 421 -16.11 -42.65 11.79
CA THR A 421 -15.63 -41.26 11.81
C THR A 421 -15.08 -40.84 10.45
N LYS A 422 -14.36 -41.71 9.73
CA LYS A 422 -13.88 -41.43 8.37
C LYS A 422 -15.02 -41.30 7.36
N THR A 423 -16.02 -42.17 7.44
CA THR A 423 -17.22 -42.08 6.60
C THR A 423 -18.00 -40.80 6.89
N TYR A 424 -18.13 -40.42 8.17
CA TYR A 424 -18.73 -39.15 8.58
C TYR A 424 -17.95 -37.96 8.00
N LEU A 425 -16.62 -37.96 8.11
CA LEU A 425 -15.75 -36.93 7.51
C LEU A 425 -15.91 -36.86 5.98
N ALA A 426 -16.01 -38.00 5.31
CA ALA A 426 -16.25 -38.04 3.86
C ALA A 426 -17.61 -37.44 3.49
N LEU A 427 -18.68 -37.82 4.21
CA LEU A 427 -20.03 -37.27 3.99
C LEU A 427 -20.13 -35.77 4.33
N LEU A 428 -19.38 -35.32 5.33
CA LEU A 428 -19.29 -33.91 5.71
C LEU A 428 -18.56 -33.09 4.62
N ASN A 429 -17.43 -33.59 4.12
CA ASN A 429 -16.66 -32.95 3.05
C ASN A 429 -17.42 -32.91 1.71
N GLU A 430 -18.23 -33.94 1.42
CA GLU A 430 -19.10 -33.97 0.24
C GLU A 430 -20.35 -33.09 0.37
N GLY A 431 -20.57 -32.44 1.52
CA GLY A 431 -21.73 -31.58 1.77
C GLY A 431 -23.07 -32.34 1.76
N LYS A 432 -23.05 -33.67 1.98
CA LYS A 432 -24.25 -34.51 2.01
C LYS A 432 -25.01 -34.40 3.34
N LEU A 433 -24.34 -33.97 4.41
CA LEU A 433 -24.93 -33.74 5.74
C LEU A 433 -25.30 -32.26 5.93
N LYS A 434 -26.34 -31.82 5.21
CA LYS A 434 -26.81 -30.42 5.22
C LYS A 434 -27.63 -30.08 6.46
N SER A 435 -28.40 -31.04 6.99
CA SER A 435 -29.21 -30.85 8.20
C SER A 435 -28.39 -31.15 9.46
N GLU A 436 -28.59 -30.33 10.49
CA GLU A 436 -28.06 -30.60 11.84
C GLU A 436 -28.65 -31.89 12.43
N GLU A 437 -29.88 -32.25 12.04
CA GLU A 437 -30.55 -33.47 12.46
C GLU A 437 -29.85 -34.73 11.92
N ASP A 438 -29.41 -34.71 10.65
CA ASP A 438 -28.64 -35.79 10.04
C ASP A 438 -27.28 -35.95 10.74
N ARG A 439 -26.63 -34.83 11.07
CA ARG A 439 -25.36 -34.84 11.82
C ARG A 439 -25.56 -35.44 13.21
N LYS A 440 -26.62 -35.05 13.91
CA LYS A 440 -26.96 -35.58 15.23
C LYS A 440 -27.19 -37.09 15.19
N LEU A 441 -27.93 -37.60 14.21
CA LEU A 441 -28.20 -39.03 14.06
C LEU A 441 -26.91 -39.82 13.83
N VAL A 442 -26.00 -39.32 12.97
CA VAL A 442 -24.71 -39.97 12.75
C VAL A 442 -23.82 -39.89 13.99
N LEU A 443 -23.76 -38.75 14.68
CA LEU A 443 -22.98 -38.61 15.93
C LEU A 443 -23.54 -39.51 17.05
N GLU A 444 -24.86 -39.65 17.16
CA GLU A 444 -25.48 -40.59 18.11
C GLU A 444 -25.10 -42.03 17.78
N SER A 445 -25.04 -42.40 16.49
CA SER A 445 -24.53 -43.72 16.08
C SER A 445 -23.04 -43.91 16.39
N LEU A 446 -22.23 -42.85 16.31
CA LEU A 446 -20.79 -42.86 16.55
C LEU A 446 -20.44 -42.97 18.05
N PHE A 447 -21.21 -42.27 18.88
CA PHE A 447 -20.99 -42.17 20.32
C PHE A 447 -21.90 -43.08 21.15
N ARG A 448 -22.69 -43.95 20.50
CA ARG A 448 -23.43 -44.98 21.23
C ARG A 448 -22.44 -45.76 22.11
N SER A 449 -22.78 -45.89 23.38
CA SER A 449 -22.03 -46.79 24.25
C SER A 449 -22.13 -48.17 23.62
N THR A 450 -20.99 -48.72 23.21
CA THR A 450 -20.93 -50.09 22.77
C THR A 450 -21.37 -50.88 23.99
N LYS A 451 -22.56 -51.48 23.93
CA LYS A 451 -22.97 -52.43 24.95
C LYS A 451 -21.90 -53.51 24.87
N SER A 452 -20.92 -53.44 25.75
CA SER A 452 -19.99 -54.51 26.03
C SER A 452 -20.88 -55.59 26.61
N GLY A 453 -21.57 -56.31 25.72
CA GLY A 453 -22.19 -57.57 26.06
C GLY A 453 -21.07 -58.33 26.71
N THR A 454 -21.20 -58.56 28.00
CA THR A 454 -20.51 -59.64 28.69
C THR A 454 -20.77 -60.84 27.80
N MET A 455 -19.82 -61.16 26.91
CA MET A 455 -19.89 -62.36 26.10
C MET A 455 -20.20 -63.46 27.11
N ASP A 456 -21.35 -64.11 26.94
CA ASP A 456 -21.73 -65.23 27.79
C ASP A 456 -20.51 -66.13 27.84
N GLU A 457 -19.87 -66.17 29.00
CA GLU A 457 -18.62 -66.87 29.16
C GLU A 457 -18.92 -68.30 28.76
N ILE A 458 -18.33 -68.80 27.66
CA ILE A 458 -18.49 -70.20 27.26
C ILE A 458 -18.11 -70.99 28.51
N PRO A 459 -19.07 -71.70 29.15
CA PRO A 459 -18.80 -72.35 30.40
C PRO A 459 -17.76 -73.42 30.09
N PHE A 460 -16.53 -73.17 30.51
CA PHE A 460 -15.48 -74.15 30.41
C PHE A 460 -15.86 -75.23 31.40
N SER A 461 -16.46 -76.31 30.90
CA SER A 461 -16.78 -77.47 31.73
C SER A 461 -15.47 -77.93 32.36
N SER A 462 -15.39 -77.81 33.68
CA SER A 462 -14.16 -78.14 34.40
C SER A 462 -13.75 -79.56 34.03
N PRO A 463 -12.46 -79.90 33.90
CA PRO A 463 -12.02 -81.28 33.73
C PRO A 463 -12.63 -82.20 34.80
N VAL A 464 -12.89 -81.66 35.99
CA VAL A 464 -13.60 -82.33 37.09
C VAL A 464 -15.06 -82.61 36.74
N GLU A 465 -15.77 -81.70 36.07
CA GLU A 465 -17.12 -81.95 35.56
C GLU A 465 -17.13 -82.97 34.43
N LEU A 466 -16.12 -82.97 33.55
CA LEU A 466 -15.95 -84.02 32.52
C LEU A 466 -15.69 -85.39 33.15
N ILE A 467 -14.89 -85.43 34.23
CA ILE A 467 -14.64 -86.65 35.01
C ILE A 467 -15.92 -87.08 35.74
N PHE A 468 -16.65 -86.17 36.40
CA PHE A 468 -17.92 -86.50 37.04
C PHE A 468 -18.97 -86.97 36.03
N LYS A 469 -19.05 -86.34 34.86
CA LYS A 469 -19.96 -86.73 33.79
C LYS A 469 -19.62 -88.12 33.25
N THR A 470 -18.34 -88.39 32.98
CA THR A 470 -17.90 -89.73 32.52
C THR A 470 -18.07 -90.81 33.59
N ILE A 471 -17.92 -90.49 34.88
CA ILE A 471 -18.21 -91.42 35.99
C ILE A 471 -19.72 -91.64 36.16
N SER A 472 -20.54 -90.59 36.03
CA SER A 472 -22.00 -90.69 36.11
C SER A 472 -22.59 -91.47 34.92
N ASP A 473 -22.13 -91.22 33.70
CA ASP A 473 -22.58 -91.91 32.48
C ASP A 473 -22.28 -93.42 32.56
N LYS A 474 -21.16 -93.80 33.20
CA LYS A 474 -20.77 -95.21 33.41
C LYS A 474 -21.58 -95.92 34.50
N LYS A 475 -22.31 -95.19 35.35
CA LYS A 475 -23.19 -95.76 36.39
C LYS A 475 -24.64 -95.95 35.91
N ALA A 476 -24.96 -95.40 34.74
CA ALA A 476 -26.28 -95.51 34.10
C ALA A 476 -26.34 -96.61 33.01
N SER A 477 -25.23 -97.32 32.76
CA SER A 477 -25.18 -98.62 32.06
C SER A 477 -24.94 -99.74 33.07
#